data_AF-A0A5C8B2N8-F1
#
_entry.id   AF-A0A5C8B2N8-F1
#
_cell.length_a   1.000
_cell.length_b   1.000
_cell.length_c   1.000
_cell.angle_alpha   90.00
_cell.angle_beta   90.00
_cell.angle_gamma   90.00
#
_symmetry.space_group_name_H-M   'P 1'
#
loop_
_entity.id
_entity.type
_entity.pdbx_description
1 polymer ?
#
loop_
_entity_poly.entity_id
_entity_poly.type
_entity_poly.pdbx_seq_one_letter_code
_entity_poly.pdbx_strand_id
1 'polypeptide(L)'
;MISRVRVLAIPIYSLLGVVLVIYSGFKEDGYLRYVAGITEPQPYPIKGVLFFIGTIAIEASVIFGILRPSTYHLSFGRAITAFVVVSSLFVFWALGLMHSPPFFAAHVFWVLIGAAFLFLLSCASSISAWRKAHNKTLQSPASQAGTSGSDAASGP
;
A
#
# COMPACT_ATOMS: atom_id res chain seq x y z
N MET A 1 9.82 -18.87 9.54
CA MET A 1 9.40 -17.67 10.31
C MET A 1 9.05 -16.47 9.42
N ILE A 2 9.86 -16.12 8.43
CA ILE A 2 9.66 -14.93 7.55
C ILE A 2 8.30 -14.92 6.81
N SER A 3 7.74 -16.08 6.46
CA SER A 3 6.43 -16.20 5.81
C SER A 3 5.26 -15.79 6.72
N ARG A 4 5.34 -16.06 8.02
CA ARG A 4 4.26 -15.70 8.98
C ARG A 4 4.20 -14.19 9.23
N VAL A 5 5.35 -13.54 9.33
CA VAL A 5 5.44 -12.07 9.52
C VAL A 5 4.82 -11.32 8.33
N ARG A 6 5.03 -11.79 7.10
CA ARG A 6 4.44 -11.18 5.89
C ARG A 6 2.92 -11.33 5.82
N VAL A 7 2.40 -12.47 6.26
CA VAL A 7 0.95 -12.72 6.31
C VAL A 7 0.30 -11.89 7.41
N LEU A 8 0.97 -11.67 8.53
CA LEU A 8 0.47 -10.89 9.66
C LEU A 8 0.58 -9.37 9.45
N ALA A 9 1.42 -8.89 8.53
CA ALA A 9 1.59 -7.46 8.30
C ALA A 9 0.28 -6.75 7.89
N ILE A 10 -0.51 -7.37 7.01
CA ILE A 10 -1.79 -6.82 6.53
C ILE A 10 -2.85 -6.74 7.65
N PRO A 11 -3.14 -7.80 8.43
CA PRO A 11 -4.10 -7.71 9.52
C PRO A 11 -3.62 -6.78 10.64
N ILE A 12 -2.33 -6.73 10.96
CA ILE A 12 -1.79 -5.76 11.93
C ILE A 12 -2.03 -4.32 11.46
N TYR A 13 -1.76 -4.04 10.18
CA TYR A 13 -2.00 -2.73 9.59
C TYR A 13 -3.49 -2.37 9.54
N SER A 14 -4.38 -3.33 9.29
CA SER A 14 -5.83 -3.14 9.38
C SER A 14 -6.28 -2.81 10.80
N LEU A 15 -5.75 -3.51 11.82
CA LEU A 15 -6.05 -3.22 13.22
C LEU A 15 -5.61 -1.82 13.63
N LEU A 16 -4.44 -1.36 13.16
CA LEU A 16 -4.00 0.01 13.36
C LEU A 16 -4.98 1.04 12.78
N GLY A 17 -5.53 0.77 11.60
CA GLY A 17 -6.58 1.60 11.00
C GLY A 17 -7.85 1.65 11.83
N VAL A 18 -8.31 0.49 12.32
CA VAL A 18 -9.49 0.38 13.19
C VAL A 18 -9.30 1.20 14.48
N VAL A 19 -8.16 1.05 15.15
CA VAL A 19 -7.84 1.81 16.37
C VAL A 19 -7.81 3.32 16.08
N LEU A 20 -7.24 3.73 14.95
CA LEU A 20 -7.13 5.13 14.56
C LEU A 20 -8.51 5.76 14.30
N VAL A 21 -9.40 5.05 13.61
CA VAL A 21 -10.79 5.51 13.36
C VAL A 21 -11.57 5.60 14.66
N ILE A 22 -11.46 4.59 15.54
CA ILE A 22 -12.14 4.59 16.85
C ILE A 22 -11.67 5.79 17.69
N TYR A 23 -10.35 5.99 17.79
CA TYR A 23 -9.75 7.09 18.54
C TYR A 23 -10.16 8.45 17.97
N SER A 24 -10.18 8.58 16.64
CA SER A 24 -10.57 9.83 15.98
C SER A 24 -12.06 10.16 16.17
N GLY A 25 -12.92 9.14 16.40
CA GLY A 25 -14.32 9.35 16.77
C GLY A 25 -14.53 10.03 18.13
N PHE A 26 -13.51 10.05 19.00
CA PHE A 26 -13.53 10.78 20.28
C PHE A 26 -13.06 12.23 20.15
N LYS A 27 -12.56 12.64 18.97
CA LYS A 27 -12.15 14.03 18.74
C LYS A 27 -13.38 14.88 18.46
N GLU A 28 -13.37 16.11 18.97
CA GLU A 28 -14.43 17.08 18.68
C GLU A 28 -14.59 17.28 17.17
N ASP A 29 -15.83 17.22 16.70
CA ASP A 29 -16.16 17.59 15.34
C ASP A 29 -16.38 19.10 15.26
N GLY A 30 -15.44 19.78 14.61
CA GLY A 30 -15.53 21.22 14.36
C GLY A 30 -16.76 21.59 13.55
N TYR A 31 -17.24 20.72 12.66
CA TYR A 31 -18.46 20.97 11.90
C TYR A 31 -19.69 20.97 12.82
N LEU A 32 -19.82 20.00 13.71
CA LEU A 32 -20.93 19.96 14.67
C LEU A 32 -20.88 21.14 15.65
N ARG A 33 -19.67 21.58 16.02
CA ARG A 33 -19.47 22.71 16.93
C ARG A 33 -19.79 24.06 16.28
N TYR A 34 -19.26 24.32 15.08
CA TYR A 34 -19.37 25.62 14.42
C TYR A 34 -20.62 25.77 13.53
N VAL A 35 -21.13 24.68 12.96
CA VAL A 35 -22.28 24.73 12.02
C VAL A 35 -23.57 24.26 12.69
N ALA A 36 -23.53 23.17 13.46
CA ALA A 36 -24.73 22.63 14.12
C ALA A 36 -25.00 23.23 15.50
N GLY A 37 -24.07 24.04 16.04
CA GLY A 37 -24.21 24.68 17.35
C GLY A 37 -24.30 23.70 18.52
N ILE A 38 -23.89 22.44 18.33
CA ILE A 38 -23.91 21.43 19.37
C ILE A 38 -22.64 21.61 20.21
N THR A 39 -22.82 22.27 21.36
CA THR A 39 -21.84 22.29 22.45
C THR A 39 -21.82 20.93 23.16
N GLU A 40 -20.67 20.63 23.78
CA GLU A 40 -20.40 19.35 24.44
C GLU A 40 -21.52 18.90 25.41
N PRO A 41 -21.77 17.59 25.56
CA PRO A 41 -21.05 16.48 24.91
C PRO A 41 -21.63 16.12 23.53
N GLN A 42 -20.77 16.04 22.51
CA GLN A 42 -21.18 15.56 21.19
C GLN A 42 -21.40 14.04 21.23
N PRO A 43 -22.50 13.52 20.64
CA PRO A 43 -22.74 12.08 20.60
C PRO A 43 -21.70 11.38 19.71
N TYR A 44 -21.12 10.28 20.21
CA TYR A 44 -20.11 9.53 19.48
C TYR A 44 -20.68 9.00 18.13
N PRO A 45 -19.98 9.20 16.99
CA PRO A 45 -20.50 8.87 15.66
C PRO A 45 -20.39 7.37 15.35
N ILE A 46 -21.10 6.53 16.12
CA ILE A 46 -21.07 5.06 16.02
C ILE A 46 -21.29 4.57 14.57
N LYS A 47 -22.29 5.14 13.88
CA LYS A 47 -22.64 4.74 12.51
C LYS A 47 -21.50 4.97 11.52
N GLY A 48 -20.85 6.13 11.60
CA GLY A 48 -19.72 6.47 10.73
C GLY A 48 -18.49 5.61 11.03
N VAL A 49 -18.19 5.42 12.32
CA VAL A 49 -17.07 4.58 12.77
C VAL A 49 -17.24 3.13 12.31
N LEU A 50 -18.42 2.53 12.52
CA LEU A 50 -18.70 1.15 12.08
C LEU A 50 -18.61 0.99 10.57
N PHE A 51 -19.10 1.97 9.80
CA PHE A 51 -18.99 1.96 8.35
C PHE A 51 -17.52 1.93 7.91
N PHE A 52 -16.67 2.81 8.47
CA PHE A 52 -15.25 2.84 8.13
C PHE A 52 -14.46 1.62 8.62
N ILE A 53 -14.83 1.01 9.75
CA ILE A 53 -14.26 -0.27 10.16
C ILE A 53 -14.56 -1.35 9.11
N GLY A 54 -15.80 -1.41 8.61
CA GLY A 54 -16.18 -2.31 7.52
C GLY A 54 -15.38 -2.04 6.25
N THR A 55 -15.27 -0.77 5.85
CA THR A 55 -14.46 -0.35 4.69
C THR A 55 -13.00 -0.78 4.83
N ILE A 56 -12.37 -0.54 5.98
CA ILE A 56 -10.98 -0.97 6.26
C ILE A 56 -10.83 -2.49 6.12
N ALA A 57 -11.79 -3.27 6.62
CA ALA A 57 -11.75 -4.72 6.50
C ALA A 57 -11.87 -5.18 5.03
N ILE A 58 -12.72 -4.53 4.24
CA ILE A 58 -12.88 -4.80 2.80
C ILE A 58 -11.60 -4.44 2.05
N GLU A 59 -11.06 -3.23 2.24
CA GLU A 59 -9.84 -2.78 1.58
C GLU A 59 -8.64 -3.66 1.94
N ALA A 60 -8.50 -4.02 3.22
CA ALA A 60 -7.47 -4.96 3.67
C ALA A 60 -7.63 -6.35 3.02
N SER A 61 -8.86 -6.84 2.86
CA SER A 61 -9.14 -8.12 2.21
C SER A 61 -8.81 -8.08 0.71
N VAL A 62 -9.11 -6.98 0.03
CA VAL A 62 -8.75 -6.77 -1.38
C VAL A 62 -7.24 -6.74 -1.54
N ILE A 63 -6.52 -5.98 -0.73
CA ILE A 63 -5.04 -5.92 -0.74
C ILE A 63 -4.46 -7.31 -0.46
N PHE A 64 -5.00 -8.03 0.53
CA PHE A 64 -4.58 -9.39 0.87
C PHE A 64 -4.76 -10.35 -0.31
N GLY A 65 -5.90 -10.27 -1.02
CA GLY A 65 -6.18 -11.07 -2.21
C GLY A 65 -5.22 -10.78 -3.36
N ILE A 66 -4.94 -9.50 -3.63
CA ILE A 66 -4.05 -9.08 -4.72
C ILE A 66 -2.60 -9.49 -4.44
N LEU A 67 -2.07 -9.14 -3.26
CA LEU A 67 -0.69 -9.45 -2.88
C LEU A 67 -0.48 -10.96 -2.67
N ARG A 68 -1.48 -11.67 -2.14
CA ARG A 68 -1.44 -13.09 -1.76
C ARG A 68 -0.11 -13.42 -1.05
N PRO A 69 0.07 -12.93 0.19
CA PRO A 69 1.38 -12.85 0.86
C PRO A 69 2.11 -14.19 1.04
N SER A 70 1.42 -15.33 0.94
CA SER A 70 2.06 -16.66 1.02
C SER A 70 2.88 -17.04 -0.22
N THR A 71 2.58 -16.47 -1.40
CA THR A 71 3.23 -16.80 -2.68
C THR A 71 3.94 -15.58 -3.29
N TYR A 72 4.08 -14.50 -2.53
CA TYR A 72 4.60 -13.24 -3.07
C TYR A 72 6.14 -13.28 -3.24
N HIS A 73 6.58 -13.37 -4.51
CA HIS A 73 7.98 -13.35 -4.93
C HIS A 73 8.34 -12.06 -5.70
N LEU A 74 8.02 -10.88 -5.15
CA LEU A 74 8.40 -9.58 -5.77
C LEU A 74 7.97 -9.47 -7.24
N SER A 75 6.75 -9.91 -7.56
CA SER A 75 6.22 -9.84 -8.91
C SER A 75 5.76 -8.41 -9.23
N PHE A 76 6.41 -7.78 -10.20
CA PHE A 76 6.17 -6.39 -10.63
C PHE A 76 4.70 -6.11 -10.95
N GLY A 77 4.02 -7.02 -11.66
CA GLY A 77 2.61 -6.83 -12.04
C GLY A 77 1.66 -6.72 -10.85
N ARG A 78 1.85 -7.54 -9.82
CA ARG A 78 0.93 -7.56 -8.65
C ARG A 78 1.13 -6.35 -7.76
N ALA A 79 2.36 -5.86 -7.63
CA ALA A 79 2.67 -4.65 -6.87
C ALA A 79 2.01 -3.42 -7.52
N ILE A 80 2.10 -3.30 -8.85
CA ILE A 80 1.47 -2.21 -9.60
C ILE A 80 -0.05 -2.30 -9.51
N THR A 81 -0.65 -3.48 -9.69
CA THR A 81 -2.11 -3.63 -9.55
C THR A 81 -2.58 -3.19 -8.16
N ALA A 82 -1.92 -3.65 -7.10
CA ALA A 82 -2.25 -3.24 -5.75
C ALA A 82 -2.11 -1.73 -5.55
N PHE A 83 -1.03 -1.13 -6.05
CA PHE A 83 -0.79 0.30 -5.96
C PHE A 83 -1.87 1.10 -6.71
N VAL A 84 -2.22 0.71 -7.93
CA VAL A 84 -3.26 1.38 -8.73
C VAL A 84 -4.61 1.30 -8.02
N VAL A 85 -5.01 0.13 -7.54
CA VAL A 85 -6.29 -0.03 -6.81
C VAL A 85 -6.34 0.86 -5.56
N VAL A 86 -5.29 0.83 -4.72
CA VAL A 86 -5.25 1.63 -3.50
C VAL A 86 -5.13 3.13 -3.80
N SER A 87 -4.43 3.51 -4.86
CA SER A 87 -4.33 4.91 -5.29
C SER A 87 -5.66 5.45 -5.81
N SER A 88 -6.42 4.66 -6.58
CA SER A 88 -7.77 5.05 -7.01
C SER A 88 -8.73 5.23 -5.82
N LEU A 89 -8.66 4.33 -4.83
CA LEU A 89 -9.43 4.45 -3.59
C LEU A 89 -9.01 5.70 -2.80
N PHE A 90 -7.71 5.97 -2.69
CA PHE A 90 -7.21 7.18 -2.03
C PHE A 90 -7.78 8.44 -2.67
N VAL A 91 -7.72 8.56 -4.01
CA VAL A 91 -8.26 9.74 -4.71
C VAL A 91 -9.75 9.88 -4.47
N PHE A 92 -10.51 8.79 -4.56
CA PHE A 92 -11.95 8.79 -4.30
C PHE A 92 -12.28 9.30 -2.89
N TRP A 93 -11.58 8.80 -1.86
CA TRP A 93 -11.78 9.25 -0.49
C TRP A 93 -11.25 10.67 -0.23
N ALA A 94 -10.14 11.06 -0.86
CA ALA A 94 -9.54 12.39 -0.70
C ALA A 94 -10.47 13.51 -1.21
N LEU A 95 -11.33 13.24 -2.20
CA LEU A 95 -12.34 14.21 -2.64
C LEU A 95 -13.35 14.55 -1.54
N GLY A 96 -13.63 13.61 -0.62
CA GLY A 96 -14.54 13.83 0.49
C GLY A 96 -13.95 14.63 1.65
N LEU A 97 -12.63 14.89 1.65
CA LEU A 97 -11.92 15.41 2.83
C LEU A 97 -12.32 16.85 3.19
N MET A 98 -12.78 17.64 2.21
CA MET A 98 -13.04 19.08 2.34
C MET A 98 -14.14 19.43 3.36
N HIS A 99 -15.07 18.52 3.65
CA HIS A 99 -16.17 18.76 4.60
C HIS A 99 -16.35 17.61 5.60
N SER A 100 -15.29 16.86 5.85
CA SER A 100 -15.42 15.56 6.51
C SER A 100 -15.15 15.58 8.02
N PRO A 101 -15.87 14.75 8.80
CA PRO A 101 -15.61 14.52 10.21
C PRO A 101 -14.20 13.97 10.49
N PRO A 102 -13.67 14.13 11.72
CA PRO A 102 -12.31 13.72 12.07
C PRO A 102 -12.02 12.21 11.84
N PHE A 103 -13.03 11.33 11.99
CA PHE A 103 -12.87 9.90 11.71
C PHE A 103 -12.66 9.59 10.22
N PHE A 104 -13.21 10.41 9.33
CA PHE A 104 -13.01 10.30 7.89
C PHE A 104 -11.58 10.66 7.52
N ALA A 105 -11.07 11.78 8.03
CA ALA A 105 -9.69 12.21 7.80
C ALA A 105 -8.69 11.14 8.28
N ALA A 106 -8.94 10.52 9.43
CA ALA A 106 -8.14 9.41 9.95
C ALA A 106 -8.11 8.21 8.99
N HIS A 107 -9.25 7.84 8.40
CA HIS A 107 -9.31 6.80 7.38
C HIS A 107 -8.49 7.17 6.14
N VAL A 108 -8.61 8.39 5.62
CA VAL A 108 -7.84 8.81 4.45
C VAL A 108 -6.34 8.83 4.70
N PHE A 109 -5.89 9.26 5.88
CA PHE A 109 -4.47 9.15 6.27
C PHE A 109 -4.02 7.70 6.36
N TRP A 110 -4.87 6.80 6.87
CA TRP A 110 -4.59 5.38 6.86
C TRP A 110 -4.38 4.88 5.43
N VAL A 111 -5.32 5.13 4.51
CA VAL A 111 -5.19 4.74 3.09
C VAL A 111 -3.94 5.33 2.44
N LEU A 112 -3.59 6.59 2.73
CA LEU A 112 -2.38 7.25 2.21
C LEU A 112 -1.10 6.51 2.64
N ILE A 113 -1.00 6.14 3.91
CA ILE A 113 0.14 5.37 4.43
C ILE A 113 0.23 4.02 3.71
N GLY A 114 -0.90 3.35 3.48
CA GLY A 114 -0.98 2.09 2.75
C GLY A 114 -0.52 2.23 1.29
N ALA A 115 -0.96 3.30 0.62
CA ALA A 115 -0.53 3.66 -0.72
C ALA A 115 0.99 3.90 -0.78
N ALA A 116 1.55 4.61 0.20
CA ALA A 116 2.99 4.86 0.29
C ALA A 116 3.79 3.56 0.49
N PHE A 117 3.33 2.65 1.35
CA PHE A 117 3.96 1.34 1.50
C PHE A 117 3.90 0.52 0.21
N LEU A 118 2.77 0.49 -0.47
CA LEU A 118 2.62 -0.21 -1.75
C LEU A 118 3.48 0.43 -2.85
N PHE A 119 3.64 1.75 -2.84
CA PHE A 119 4.54 2.46 -3.75
C PHE A 119 5.98 2.03 -3.54
N LEU A 120 6.47 2.03 -2.29
CA LEU A 120 7.81 1.55 -1.96
C LEU A 120 8.01 0.09 -2.38
N LEU A 121 6.99 -0.75 -2.16
CA LEU A 121 7.01 -2.15 -2.54
C LEU A 121 7.04 -2.33 -4.07
N SER A 122 6.33 -1.49 -4.80
CA SER A 122 6.36 -1.41 -6.26
C SER A 122 7.76 -0.99 -6.75
N CYS A 123 8.34 0.07 -6.21
CA CYS A 123 9.71 0.51 -6.50
C CYS A 123 10.74 -0.61 -6.27
N ALA A 124 10.68 -1.29 -5.12
CA ALA A 124 11.55 -2.42 -4.81
C ALA A 124 11.36 -3.60 -5.79
N SER A 125 10.12 -3.85 -6.21
CA SER A 125 9.80 -4.85 -7.22
C SER A 125 10.35 -4.48 -8.60
N SER A 126 10.27 -3.21 -9.00
CA SER A 126 10.84 -2.67 -10.25
C SER A 126 12.35 -2.86 -10.28
N ILE A 127 13.05 -2.48 -9.21
CA ILE A 127 14.51 -2.63 -9.09
C ILE A 127 14.90 -4.11 -9.18
N SER A 128 14.16 -4.99 -8.50
CA SER A 128 14.42 -6.44 -8.52
C SER A 128 14.24 -7.04 -9.91
N ALA A 129 13.19 -6.63 -10.63
CA ALA A 129 12.96 -7.04 -12.01
C ALA A 129 14.05 -6.53 -12.96
N TRP A 130 14.47 -5.27 -12.81
CA TRP A 130 15.54 -4.67 -13.60
C TRP A 130 16.89 -5.37 -13.40
N ARG A 131 17.27 -5.66 -12.14
CA ARG A 131 18.49 -6.43 -11.82
C ARG A 131 18.48 -7.82 -12.46
N LYS A 132 17.33 -8.50 -12.44
CA LYS A 132 17.18 -9.83 -13.06
C LYS A 132 17.32 -9.76 -14.59
N ALA A 133 16.76 -8.73 -15.21
CA ALA A 133 16.90 -8.50 -16.66
C ALA A 133 18.35 -8.19 -17.04
N HIS A 134 19.03 -7.30 -16.31
CA HIS A 134 20.42 -6.93 -16.56
C HIS A 134 21.38 -8.12 -16.43
N ASN A 135 21.23 -8.94 -15.38
CA ASN A 135 22.08 -10.13 -15.19
C ASN A 135 21.88 -11.18 -16.29
N LYS A 136 20.67 -11.29 -16.84
CA LYS A 136 20.38 -12.20 -17.96
C LYS A 136 21.06 -11.76 -19.26
N THR A 137 21.16 -10.44 -19.50
CA THR A 137 21.87 -9.89 -20.66
C THR A 137 23.37 -10.22 -20.62
N LEU A 138 24.00 -10.14 -19.45
CA LEU A 138 25.42 -10.48 -19.26
C LEU A 138 25.71 -11.98 -19.42
N GLN A 139 24.74 -12.85 -19.12
CA GLN A 139 24.87 -14.31 -19.26
C GLN A 139 24.46 -14.82 -20.65
N SER A 140 24.05 -13.95 -21.58
CA SER A 140 23.66 -14.34 -22.93
C SER A 140 24.89 -14.83 -23.72
N PRO A 141 24.82 -15.96 -24.44
CA PRO A 141 25.95 -16.55 -25.15
C PRO A 141 26.58 -15.61 -26.21
N ALA A 142 25.84 -14.62 -26.70
CA ALA A 142 26.37 -13.58 -27.59
C ALA A 142 27.43 -12.67 -26.92
N SER A 143 27.36 -12.47 -25.60
CA SER A 143 28.37 -11.71 -24.85
C SER A 143 29.66 -12.52 -24.61
N GLN A 144 29.59 -13.85 -24.59
CA GLN A 144 30.78 -14.71 -24.43
C GLN A 144 31.52 -14.97 -25.75
N ALA A 145 30.84 -14.85 -26.90
CA ALA A 145 31.46 -15.01 -28.22
C ALA A 145 32.41 -13.84 -28.59
N GLY A 146 32.21 -12.65 -28.01
CA GLY A 146 33.03 -11.46 -28.31
C GLY A 146 34.41 -11.43 -27.66
N THR A 147 34.63 -12.21 -26.59
CA THR A 147 35.92 -12.23 -25.85
C THR A 147 36.85 -13.36 -26.28
N SER A 148 36.36 -14.39 -26.99
CA SER A 148 37.17 -15.54 -27.43
C SER A 148 37.94 -15.30 -28.74
N GLY A 149 37.72 -14.19 -29.44
CA GLY A 149 38.32 -13.90 -30.75
C GLY A 149 39.64 -13.12 -30.72
N SER A 150 40.10 -12.67 -29.55
CA SER A 150 41.26 -11.76 -29.44
C SER A 150 42.60 -12.46 -29.21
N ASP A 151 42.62 -13.76 -28.86
CA ASP A 151 43.84 -14.44 -28.38
C ASP A 151 44.52 -15.35 -29.42
N ALA A 152 44.02 -15.41 -30.65
CA ALA A 152 44.54 -16.32 -31.69
C ALA A 152 45.58 -15.70 -32.66
N ALA A 153 46.03 -14.47 -32.44
CA ALA A 153 46.82 -13.71 -33.44
C ALA A 153 48.29 -13.40 -33.06
N SER A 154 48.91 -14.17 -32.16
CA SER A 154 50.35 -14.04 -31.88
C SER A 154 51.01 -15.40 -31.58
N GLY A 155 51.30 -16.14 -32.64
CA GLY A 155 52.26 -17.26 -32.63
C GLY A 155 53.52 -16.86 -33.43
N PRO A 156 54.73 -17.23 -32.95
CA PRO A 156 56.01 -16.79 -33.49
C PRO A 156 56.35 -17.36 -34.88
#